data_AF-A0A1G0EK03-F1
#
_entry.id   AF-A0A1G0EK03-F1
#
_cell.length_a   1.000
_cell.length_b   1.000
_cell.length_c   1.000
_cell.angle_alpha   90.00
_cell.angle_beta   90.00
_cell.angle_gamma   90.00
#
_symmetry.space_group_name_H-M   'P 1'
#
loop_
_entity.id
_entity.type
_entity.pdbx_description
1 polymer ?
#
loop_
_entity_poly.entity_id
_entity_poly.type
_entity_poly.pdbx_seq_one_letter_code
_entity_poly.pdbx_strand_id
1 'polypeptide(L)'
;MLKVNYRNTAQILRFARKFAADVIGAPGVCAGDESAILMPEDGGRDGVEPVVRQCVSHDGEAHAIAEWLLGRKAAGYQWGQMAVLYPRHYIGGLFEKILAKSGIPVDVVKSHGNRVETERDAVRFLSMHNAKGLEFPCAAIGGLGELKKAEDIEDDIRLTYVAITRATHEAFITYSNMSELVGRLVV
;
A
#
# COMPACT_ATOMS: atom_id res chain seq x y z
N MET A 1 -25.46 -14.09 -10.41
CA MET A 1 -24.55 -13.21 -11.18
C MET A 1 -23.37 -12.86 -10.28
N LEU A 2 -22.20 -13.45 -10.52
CA LEU A 2 -20.99 -13.12 -9.77
C LEU A 2 -20.50 -11.75 -10.24
N LYS A 3 -20.57 -10.74 -9.38
CA LYS A 3 -20.08 -9.39 -9.68
C LYS A 3 -18.59 -9.38 -9.42
N VAL A 4 -17.81 -9.67 -10.45
CA VAL A 4 -16.36 -9.74 -10.32
C VAL A 4 -15.80 -8.35 -10.01
N ASN A 5 -15.06 -8.24 -8.91
CA ASN A 5 -14.41 -7.01 -8.50
C ASN A 5 -12.95 -7.00 -9.03
N TYR A 6 -12.79 -6.55 -10.28
CA TYR A 6 -11.55 -6.54 -11.07
C TYR A 6 -10.64 -5.32 -10.81
N ARG A 7 -10.48 -4.87 -9.57
CA ARG A 7 -9.82 -3.58 -9.34
C ARG A 7 -8.29 -3.66 -9.29
N ASN A 8 -7.70 -4.81 -9.00
CA ASN A 8 -6.26 -5.01 -8.91
C ASN A 8 -5.72 -5.83 -10.11
N THR A 9 -4.47 -5.60 -10.50
CA THR A 9 -3.77 -6.47 -11.45
C THR A 9 -3.55 -7.87 -10.86
N ALA A 10 -3.43 -8.88 -11.74
CA ALA A 10 -3.17 -10.25 -11.31
C ALA A 10 -1.86 -10.36 -10.50
N GLN A 11 -0.85 -9.57 -10.87
CA GLN A 11 0.47 -9.51 -10.23
C GLN A 11 0.35 -9.01 -8.78
N ILE A 12 -0.40 -7.94 -8.53
CA ILE A 12 -0.62 -7.40 -7.18
C ILE A 12 -1.37 -8.42 -6.31
N LEU A 13 -2.44 -9.02 -6.82
CA LEU A 13 -3.21 -10.01 -6.06
C LEU A 13 -2.40 -11.26 -5.76
N ARG A 14 -1.63 -11.76 -6.73
CA ARG A 14 -0.75 -12.91 -6.55
C ARG A 14 0.31 -12.62 -5.49
N PHE A 15 0.97 -11.47 -5.56
CA PHE A 15 1.96 -11.04 -4.58
C PHE A 15 1.35 -10.93 -3.17
N ALA A 16 0.22 -10.23 -3.03
CA ALA A 16 -0.45 -10.05 -1.74
C ALA A 16 -0.90 -11.38 -1.13
N ARG A 17 -1.45 -12.29 -1.95
CA ARG A 17 -1.85 -13.65 -1.51
C ARG A 17 -0.64 -14.48 -1.09
N LYS A 18 0.47 -14.45 -1.83
CA LYS A 18 1.71 -15.16 -1.44
C LYS A 18 2.21 -14.67 -0.08
N PHE A 19 2.23 -13.35 0.13
CA PHE A 19 2.64 -12.73 1.39
C PHE A 19 1.78 -13.17 2.58
N ALA A 20 0.46 -13.26 2.39
CA ALA A 20 -0.50 -13.51 3.48
C ALA A 20 -1.03 -14.95 3.54
N ALA A 21 -0.44 -15.90 2.80
CA ALA A 21 -1.01 -17.24 2.58
C ALA A 21 -1.32 -18.01 3.88
N ASP A 22 -0.49 -17.87 4.91
CA ASP A 22 -0.64 -18.59 6.18
C ASP A 22 -1.72 -17.99 7.10
N VAL A 23 -2.04 -16.71 6.92
CA VAL A 23 -2.92 -15.93 7.83
C VAL A 23 -4.28 -15.69 7.19
N ILE A 24 -4.27 -15.38 5.90
CA ILE A 24 -5.44 -15.32 5.04
C ILE A 24 -5.45 -16.67 4.34
N GLY A 25 -5.93 -17.69 5.06
CA GLY A 25 -5.99 -19.06 4.59
C GLY A 25 -6.53 -19.14 3.17
N ALA A 26 -6.05 -20.16 2.44
CA ALA A 26 -6.54 -20.55 1.12
C ALA A 26 -8.05 -20.32 0.96
N PRO A 27 -8.50 -19.92 -0.24
CA PRO A 27 -9.65 -19.04 -0.48
C PRO A 27 -10.86 -19.31 0.42
N GLY A 28 -11.22 -18.35 1.29
CA GLY A 28 -12.50 -18.39 1.99
C GLY A 28 -12.58 -17.87 3.43
N VAL A 29 -11.57 -17.17 3.97
CA VAL A 29 -11.65 -16.69 5.36
C VAL A 29 -11.58 -15.16 5.46
N CYS A 30 -12.79 -14.59 5.48
CA CYS A 30 -13.24 -13.27 5.92
C CYS A 30 -12.19 -12.26 6.42
N ALA A 31 -11.94 -11.23 5.60
CA ALA A 31 -12.01 -9.85 6.10
C ALA A 31 -13.40 -9.33 5.72
N GLY A 32 -14.16 -8.80 6.67
CA GLY A 32 -15.59 -8.46 6.52
C GLY A 32 -15.89 -7.41 5.44
N ASP A 33 -15.89 -7.87 4.19
CA ASP A 33 -16.50 -7.30 2.99
C ASP A 33 -16.63 -8.45 1.99
N GLU A 34 -17.83 -8.62 1.42
CA GLU A 34 -18.23 -9.69 0.50
C GLU A 34 -17.48 -9.64 -0.86
N SER A 35 -16.18 -9.86 -0.84
CA SER A 35 -15.38 -10.06 -2.04
C SER A 35 -15.20 -11.55 -2.27
N ALA A 36 -16.20 -12.13 -2.95
CA ALA A 36 -16.24 -13.51 -3.39
C ALA A 36 -14.89 -14.02 -3.94
N ILE A 37 -14.61 -15.26 -3.59
CA ILE A 37 -13.51 -16.09 -4.09
C ILE A 37 -13.50 -16.08 -5.62
N LEU A 38 -12.33 -15.88 -6.21
CA LEU A 38 -12.06 -16.34 -7.57
C LEU A 38 -10.83 -17.23 -7.57
N MET A 39 -11.05 -18.42 -8.14
CA MET A 39 -10.05 -19.39 -8.57
C MET A 39 -9.14 -18.78 -9.65
N PRO A 40 -7.93 -19.34 -9.86
CA PRO A 40 -6.96 -18.78 -10.79
C PRO A 40 -7.38 -19.09 -12.23
N GLU A 41 -8.21 -18.21 -12.78
CA GLU A 41 -8.40 -18.06 -14.21
C GLU A 41 -8.35 -16.56 -14.49
N ASP A 42 -7.10 -16.12 -14.70
CA ASP A 42 -6.67 -14.87 -15.32
C ASP A 42 -7.43 -13.60 -14.91
N GLY A 43 -6.99 -13.01 -13.80
CA GLY A 43 -7.36 -11.65 -13.40
C GLY A 43 -7.01 -10.66 -14.50
N GLY A 44 -8.01 -10.25 -15.28
CA GLY A 44 -7.90 -9.64 -16.61
C GLY A 44 -7.31 -8.23 -16.75
N ARG A 45 -6.18 -7.91 -16.11
CA ARG A 45 -5.25 -6.86 -16.52
C ARG A 45 -3.82 -7.29 -16.20
N ASP A 46 -2.99 -7.44 -17.23
CA ASP A 46 -1.54 -7.52 -17.05
C ASP A 46 -1.01 -6.19 -16.51
N GLY A 47 -0.21 -6.27 -15.46
CA GLY A 47 0.44 -5.13 -14.84
C GLY A 47 1.85 -5.45 -14.37
N VAL A 48 2.48 -4.48 -13.72
CA VAL A 48 3.83 -4.64 -13.20
C VAL A 48 3.79 -5.35 -11.86
N GLU A 49 4.79 -6.18 -11.59
CA GLU A 49 4.95 -6.83 -10.30
C GLU A 49 5.25 -5.79 -9.20
N PRO A 50 4.65 -5.91 -7.99
CA PRO A 50 4.99 -5.03 -6.89
C PRO A 50 6.49 -4.99 -6.64
N VAL A 51 7.04 -3.78 -6.56
CA VAL A 51 8.47 -3.60 -6.30
C VAL A 51 8.68 -3.49 -4.80
N VAL A 52 9.48 -4.39 -4.25
CA VAL A 52 9.91 -4.34 -2.85
C VAL A 52 11.35 -3.82 -2.79
N ARG A 53 11.59 -2.75 -2.03
CA ARG A 53 12.90 -2.10 -1.92
C ARG A 53 13.35 -1.98 -0.47
N GLN A 54 14.51 -2.58 -0.17
CA GLN A 54 15.23 -2.32 1.06
C GLN A 54 15.89 -0.94 1.00
N CYS A 55 15.75 -0.16 2.06
CA CYS A 55 16.39 1.13 2.25
C CYS A 55 17.31 1.09 3.47
N VAL A 56 18.25 2.03 3.55
CA VAL A 56 19.21 2.10 4.67
C VAL A 56 18.63 2.72 5.95
N SER A 57 17.54 3.48 5.83
CA SER A 57 16.89 4.19 6.94
C SER A 57 15.47 4.62 6.55
N HIS A 58 14.68 5.05 7.54
CA HIS A 58 13.36 5.66 7.30
C HIS A 58 13.44 6.89 6.37
N ASP A 59 14.49 7.70 6.51
CA ASP A 59 14.72 8.82 5.59
C ASP A 59 15.00 8.30 4.18
N GLY A 60 15.78 7.23 4.04
CA GLY A 60 16.01 6.55 2.77
C GLY A 60 14.73 6.02 2.13
N GLU A 61 13.82 5.43 2.94
CA GLU A 61 12.50 5.02 2.47
C GLU A 61 11.71 6.21 1.93
N ALA A 62 11.67 7.32 2.66
CA ALA A 62 10.94 8.52 2.23
C ALA A 62 11.48 9.11 0.93
N HIS A 63 12.82 9.17 0.75
CA HIS A 63 13.42 9.62 -0.50
C HIS A 63 13.10 8.66 -1.65
N ALA A 64 13.18 7.36 -1.43
CA ALA A 64 12.82 6.36 -2.44
C ALA A 64 11.34 6.47 -2.86
N ILE A 65 10.44 6.72 -1.90
CA ILE A 65 9.02 6.97 -2.18
C ILE A 65 8.86 8.28 -2.96
N ALA A 66 9.56 9.34 -2.59
CA ALA A 66 9.51 10.63 -3.29
C ALA A 66 9.95 10.49 -4.76
N GLU A 67 11.09 9.85 -5.00
CA GLU A 67 11.60 9.55 -6.35
C GLU A 67 10.61 8.71 -7.15
N TRP A 68 10.03 7.69 -6.52
CA TRP A 68 9.04 6.82 -7.15
C TRP A 68 7.81 7.61 -7.59
N LEU A 69 7.24 8.45 -6.71
CA LEU A 69 6.09 9.32 -6.99
C LEU A 69 6.37 10.33 -8.10
N LEU A 70 7.54 10.99 -8.07
CA LEU A 70 7.97 11.92 -9.11
C LEU A 70 8.09 11.22 -10.47
N GLY A 71 8.63 9.99 -10.49
CA GLY A 71 8.67 9.17 -11.69
C GLY A 71 7.28 8.88 -12.26
N ARG A 72 6.26 8.65 -11.41
CA ARG A 72 4.88 8.40 -11.84
C ARG A 72 4.21 9.67 -12.34
N LYS A 73 4.52 10.81 -11.70
CA LYS A 73 4.10 12.11 -12.20
C LYS A 73 4.66 12.38 -13.59
N ALA A 74 5.95 12.07 -13.82
CA ALA A 74 6.59 12.19 -15.13
C ALA A 74 6.03 11.20 -16.17
N ALA A 75 5.57 10.02 -15.74
CA ALA A 75 4.87 9.04 -16.58
C ALA A 75 3.41 9.42 -16.90
N GLY A 76 2.90 10.54 -16.35
CA GLY A 76 1.58 11.08 -16.66
C GLY A 76 0.48 10.82 -15.62
N TYR A 77 0.79 10.17 -14.50
CA TYR A 77 -0.17 10.01 -13.40
C TYR A 77 -0.46 11.36 -12.70
N GLN A 78 -1.70 11.55 -12.27
CA GLN A 78 -2.08 12.68 -11.42
C GLN A 78 -1.75 12.40 -9.96
N TRP A 79 -1.53 13.45 -9.15
CA TRP A 79 -1.24 13.28 -7.73
C TRP A 79 -2.41 12.62 -6.99
N GLY A 80 -3.64 12.98 -7.34
CA GLY A 80 -4.85 12.34 -6.78
C GLY A 80 -5.00 10.84 -7.12
N GLN A 81 -4.23 10.31 -8.07
CA GLN A 81 -4.17 8.88 -8.40
C GLN A 81 -3.10 8.12 -7.62
N MET A 82 -2.33 8.82 -6.79
CA MET A 82 -1.23 8.26 -6.01
C MET A 82 -1.55 8.30 -4.52
N ALA A 83 -1.11 7.27 -3.81
CA ALA A 83 -1.18 7.24 -2.35
C ALA A 83 0.13 6.78 -1.71
N VAL A 84 0.35 7.22 -0.47
CA VAL A 84 1.39 6.72 0.42
C VAL A 84 0.72 6.23 1.70
N LEU A 85 0.97 4.96 2.03
CA LEU A 85 0.45 4.28 3.19
C LEU A 85 1.59 4.00 4.19
N TYR A 86 1.32 4.24 5.46
CA TYR A 86 2.28 3.98 6.55
C TYR A 86 1.61 3.27 7.74
N PRO A 87 2.33 2.41 8.47
CA PRO A 87 1.77 1.67 9.60
C PRO A 87 1.68 2.50 10.89
N ARG A 88 2.65 3.39 11.13
CA ARG A 88 2.78 4.17 12.38
C ARG A 88 2.80 5.67 12.11
N HIS A 89 2.08 6.46 12.90
CA HIS A 89 1.96 7.90 12.72
C HIS A 89 3.30 8.64 12.78
N TYR A 90 4.23 8.20 13.62
CA TYR A 90 5.55 8.84 13.71
C TYR A 90 6.36 8.68 12.41
N ILE A 91 6.25 7.53 11.73
CA ILE A 91 6.83 7.31 10.40
C ILE A 91 6.15 8.19 9.37
N GLY A 92 4.82 8.28 9.41
CA GLY A 92 4.05 9.19 8.57
C GLY A 92 4.58 10.63 8.66
N GLY A 93 4.86 11.12 9.87
CA GLY A 93 5.43 12.45 10.08
C GLY A 93 6.87 12.64 9.57
N LEU A 94 7.67 11.57 9.46
CA LEU A 94 9.00 11.62 8.83
C LEU A 94 8.87 11.72 7.31
N PHE A 95 8.01 10.86 6.73
CA PHE A 95 7.77 10.81 5.29
C PHE A 95 7.17 12.12 4.79
N GLU A 96 6.17 12.67 5.49
CA GLU A 96 5.52 13.94 5.16
C GLU A 96 6.55 15.08 5.00
N LYS A 97 7.51 15.17 5.92
CA LYS A 97 8.56 16.21 5.88
C LYS A 97 9.43 16.11 4.62
N ILE A 98 9.80 14.89 4.22
CA ILE A 98 10.67 14.66 3.07
C ILE A 98 9.90 14.83 1.75
N LEU A 99 8.64 14.37 1.69
CA LEU A 99 7.75 14.59 0.55
C LEU A 99 7.50 16.10 0.33
N ALA A 100 7.23 16.84 1.40
CA ALA A 100 7.07 18.29 1.35
C ALA A 100 8.34 19.00 0.86
N LYS A 101 9.52 18.62 1.35
CA LYS A 101 10.81 19.14 0.86
C LYS A 101 11.06 18.82 -0.61
N SER A 102 10.53 17.71 -1.10
CA SER A 102 10.63 17.28 -2.50
C SER A 102 9.59 17.96 -3.41
N GLY A 103 8.78 18.88 -2.88
CA GLY A 103 7.76 19.60 -3.64
C GLY A 103 6.52 18.76 -3.99
N ILE A 104 6.32 17.62 -3.33
CA ILE A 104 5.19 16.72 -3.59
C ILE A 104 4.00 17.18 -2.74
N PRO A 105 2.87 17.56 -3.35
CA PRO A 105 1.67 17.93 -2.60
C PRO A 105 1.09 16.67 -1.96
N VAL A 106 0.94 16.67 -0.63
CA VAL A 106 0.34 15.57 0.13
C VAL A 106 -0.93 16.05 0.83
N ASP A 107 -1.96 15.21 0.78
CA ASP A 107 -3.21 15.41 1.51
C ASP A 107 -3.29 14.39 2.65
N VAL A 108 -3.02 14.86 3.87
CA VAL A 108 -2.91 14.04 5.08
C VAL A 108 -4.29 13.79 5.67
N VAL A 109 -4.76 12.55 5.61
CA VAL A 109 -6.05 12.16 6.17
C VAL A 109 -5.93 11.97 7.69
N LYS A 110 -6.26 13.02 8.45
CA LYS A 110 -6.37 12.97 9.91
C LYS A 110 -7.74 12.40 10.31
N SER A 111 -7.77 11.46 11.25
CA SER A 111 -9.03 10.86 11.71
C SER A 111 -9.93 11.93 12.34
N HIS A 112 -11.21 11.90 11.96
CA HIS A 112 -12.33 12.81 12.29
C HIS A 112 -12.51 14.07 11.43
N GLY A 113 -13.49 13.96 10.51
CA GLY A 113 -14.47 15.02 10.31
C GLY A 113 -14.05 16.18 9.42
N ASN A 114 -13.71 15.91 8.17
CA ASN A 114 -14.17 16.76 7.07
C ASN A 114 -14.10 15.96 5.78
N ARG A 115 -15.15 16.06 4.96
CA ARG A 115 -15.13 15.57 3.58
C ARG A 115 -13.90 16.18 2.94
N VAL A 116 -12.99 15.32 2.49
CA VAL A 116 -11.85 15.69 1.66
C VAL A 116 -12.39 16.56 0.54
N GLU A 117 -12.02 17.84 0.53
CA GLU A 117 -12.22 18.69 -0.63
C GLU A 117 -11.48 18.02 -1.78
N THR A 118 -12.24 17.42 -2.70
CA THR A 118 -11.76 16.72 -3.90
C THR A 118 -11.07 17.64 -4.91
N GLU A 119 -10.65 18.85 -4.51
CA GLU A 119 -10.17 19.90 -5.42
C GLU A 119 -8.65 20.08 -5.44
N ARG A 120 -7.88 19.42 -4.55
CA ARG A 120 -6.42 19.49 -4.59
C ARG A 120 -5.86 18.23 -5.25
N ASP A 121 -5.23 18.38 -6.42
CA ASP A 121 -4.41 17.33 -7.04
C ASP A 121 -3.19 17.07 -6.13
N ALA A 122 -3.36 16.18 -5.15
CA ALA A 122 -2.38 15.86 -4.12
C ALA A 122 -2.33 14.35 -3.86
N VAL A 123 -1.15 13.87 -3.48
CA VAL A 123 -0.92 12.47 -3.09
C VAL A 123 -1.66 12.18 -1.81
N ARG A 124 -2.48 11.14 -1.81
CA ARG A 124 -3.26 10.74 -0.64
C ARG A 124 -2.33 10.12 0.39
N PHE A 125 -2.22 10.77 1.55
CA PHE A 125 -1.27 10.39 2.59
C PHE A 125 -2.03 9.94 3.83
N LEU A 126 -1.98 8.65 4.14
CA LEU A 126 -2.83 8.08 5.19
C LEU A 126 -2.21 6.85 5.86
N SER A 127 -2.65 6.57 7.09
CA SER A 127 -2.29 5.32 7.74
C SER A 127 -2.94 4.12 7.05
N MET A 128 -2.31 2.95 7.16
CA MET A 128 -2.86 1.70 6.59
C MET A 128 -4.28 1.41 7.11
N HIS A 129 -4.58 1.74 8.38
CA HIS A 129 -5.92 1.58 8.96
C HIS A 129 -6.98 2.48 8.30
N ASN A 130 -6.59 3.69 7.88
CA ASN A 130 -7.49 4.64 7.23
C ASN A 130 -7.67 4.37 5.73
N ALA A 131 -6.97 3.38 5.18
CA ALA A 131 -7.01 3.07 3.76
C ALA A 131 -8.21 2.19 3.36
N LYS A 132 -8.94 1.63 4.32
CA LYS A 132 -10.06 0.73 4.04
C LYS A 132 -11.11 1.42 3.16
N GLY A 133 -11.47 0.77 2.05
CA GLY A 133 -12.47 1.28 1.11
C GLY A 133 -11.95 2.32 0.12
N LEU A 134 -10.68 2.72 0.21
CA LEU A 134 -10.00 3.57 -0.77
C LEU A 134 -9.16 2.71 -1.72
N GLU A 135 -8.94 3.19 -2.94
CA GLU A 135 -8.16 2.50 -3.97
C GLU A 135 -7.47 3.54 -4.85
N PHE A 136 -6.26 3.20 -5.30
CA PHE A 136 -5.40 4.13 -6.03
C PHE A 136 -4.72 3.40 -7.20
N PRO A 137 -4.61 4.01 -8.39
CA PRO A 137 -3.75 3.52 -9.46
C PRO A 137 -2.35 3.16 -8.98
N CYS A 138 -1.70 4.07 -8.26
CA CYS A 138 -0.36 3.88 -7.75
C CYS A 138 -0.36 4.01 -6.22
N ALA A 139 0.10 3.00 -5.49
CA ALA A 139 0.26 3.10 -4.04
C ALA A 139 1.67 2.73 -3.59
N ALA A 140 2.28 3.60 -2.79
CA ALA A 140 3.50 3.32 -2.05
C ALA A 140 3.16 2.93 -0.61
N ILE A 141 3.87 1.95 -0.06
CA ILE A 141 3.75 1.48 1.32
C ILE A 141 5.15 1.53 1.91
N GLY A 142 5.33 2.22 3.03
CA GLY A 142 6.64 2.31 3.68
C GLY A 142 6.56 2.28 5.19
N GLY A 143 7.71 2.03 5.80
CA GLY A 143 7.85 1.83 7.24
C GLY A 143 7.43 0.44 7.71
N LEU A 144 7.34 -0.56 6.82
CA LEU A 144 6.93 -1.92 7.19
C LEU A 144 7.91 -2.60 8.16
N GLY A 145 9.16 -2.16 8.17
CA GLY A 145 10.16 -2.62 9.14
C GLY A 145 9.79 -2.29 10.59
N GLU A 146 8.86 -1.38 10.84
CA GLU A 146 8.39 -1.00 12.19
C GLU A 146 7.25 -1.87 12.74
N LEU A 147 6.77 -2.81 11.93
CA LEU A 147 5.87 -3.89 12.35
C LEU A 147 6.73 -5.03 12.90
N LYS A 148 7.08 -4.94 14.19
CA LYS A 148 8.04 -5.83 14.88
C LYS A 148 7.42 -6.72 15.96
N LYS A 149 6.15 -6.55 16.30
CA LYS A 149 5.54 -7.23 17.44
C LYS A 149 5.03 -8.61 17.01
N ALA A 150 5.65 -9.67 17.54
CA ALA A 150 5.22 -11.04 17.31
C ALA A 150 3.79 -11.32 17.82
N GLU A 151 3.37 -10.64 18.89
CA GLU A 151 2.01 -10.80 19.48
C GLU A 151 0.89 -10.35 18.53
N ASP A 152 1.18 -9.44 17.59
CA ASP A 152 0.21 -8.86 16.65
C ASP A 152 0.53 -9.22 15.17
N ILE A 153 1.40 -10.21 14.92
CA ILE A 153 1.95 -10.45 13.58
C ILE A 153 0.89 -10.79 12.53
N GLU A 154 -0.16 -11.54 12.91
CA GLU A 154 -1.27 -11.86 12.02
C GLU A 154 -2.07 -10.62 11.62
N ASP A 155 -2.30 -9.70 12.56
CA ASP A 155 -3.00 -8.45 12.30
C ASP A 155 -2.16 -7.52 11.43
N ASP A 156 -0.84 -7.45 11.67
CA ASP A 156 0.11 -6.72 10.84
C ASP A 156 0.16 -7.29 9.40
N ILE A 157 0.07 -8.61 9.24
CA ILE A 157 -0.05 -9.29 7.94
C ILE A 157 -1.38 -8.92 7.26
N ARG A 158 -2.51 -9.00 7.97
CA ARG A 158 -3.83 -8.60 7.41
C ARG A 158 -3.83 -7.14 6.99
N LEU A 159 -3.27 -6.26 7.81
CA LEU A 159 -3.17 -4.82 7.54
C LEU A 159 -2.30 -4.55 6.31
N THR A 160 -1.17 -5.25 6.20
CA THR A 160 -0.25 -5.14 5.04
C THR A 160 -0.88 -5.68 3.77
N TYR A 161 -1.59 -6.80 3.83
CA TYR A 161 -2.39 -7.31 2.71
C TYR A 161 -3.43 -6.28 2.25
N VAL A 162 -4.18 -5.71 3.20
CA VAL A 162 -5.17 -4.67 2.90
C VAL A 162 -4.51 -3.46 2.26
N ALA A 163 -3.32 -3.04 2.72
CA ALA A 163 -2.56 -1.93 2.14
C ALA A 163 -2.06 -2.21 0.72
N ILE A 164 -1.49 -3.38 0.46
CA ILE A 164 -1.02 -3.79 -0.88
C ILE A 164 -2.18 -3.81 -1.87
N THR A 165 -3.32 -4.38 -1.47
CA THR A 165 -4.53 -4.45 -2.31
C THR A 165 -5.21 -3.10 -2.52
N ARG A 166 -4.71 -1.99 -1.96
CA ARG A 166 -5.14 -0.63 -2.35
C ARG A 166 -4.55 -0.16 -3.67
N ALA A 167 -3.42 -0.73 -4.08
CA ALA A 167 -2.83 -0.47 -5.38
C ALA A 167 -3.59 -1.23 -6.47
N THR A 168 -4.08 -0.51 -7.47
CA THR A 168 -4.84 -1.11 -8.58
C THR A 168 -3.95 -1.40 -9.79
N HIS A 169 -2.87 -0.64 -10.00
CA HIS A 169 -1.95 -0.78 -11.14
C HIS A 169 -0.49 -0.98 -10.73
N GLU A 170 0.04 -0.13 -9.84
CA GLU A 170 1.42 -0.22 -9.35
C GLU A 170 1.50 -0.15 -7.81
N ALA A 171 2.28 -1.05 -7.23
CA ALA A 171 2.58 -1.07 -5.80
C ALA A 171 4.09 -0.93 -5.58
N PHE A 172 4.49 -0.01 -4.70
CA PHE A 172 5.86 0.17 -4.28
C PHE A 172 6.00 0.00 -2.79
N ILE A 173 6.77 -0.98 -2.36
CA ILE A 173 6.86 -1.41 -0.97
C ILE A 173 8.29 -1.12 -0.50
N THR A 174 8.42 -0.42 0.63
CA THR A 174 9.70 -0.05 1.21
C THR A 174 9.81 -0.52 2.65
N TYR A 175 11.03 -0.84 3.05
CA TYR A 175 11.37 -1.16 4.43
C TYR A 175 12.85 -0.79 4.68
N SER A 176 13.17 -0.40 5.92
CA SER A 176 14.56 -0.15 6.33
C SER A 176 15.10 -1.21 7.30
N ASN A 177 14.23 -1.78 8.13
CA ASN A 177 14.58 -2.81 9.10
C ASN A 177 14.00 -4.16 8.68
N MET A 178 14.75 -5.24 8.90
CA MET A 178 14.21 -6.58 8.81
C MET A 178 13.30 -6.86 10.00
N SER A 179 12.15 -7.46 9.74
CA SER A 179 11.22 -7.99 10.72
C SER A 179 10.68 -9.33 10.21
N GLU A 180 9.98 -10.10 11.05
CA GLU A 180 9.32 -11.32 10.62
C GLU A 180 8.35 -11.05 9.46
N LEU A 181 7.63 -9.93 9.51
CA LEU A 181 6.73 -9.49 8.44
C LEU A 181 7.49 -9.19 7.14
N VAL A 182 8.58 -8.42 7.22
CA VAL A 182 9.40 -8.09 6.04
C VAL A 182 10.02 -9.34 5.44
N GLY A 183 10.41 -10.30 6.27
CA GLY A 183 10.90 -11.61 5.84
C GLY A 183 9.95 -12.32 4.88
N ARG A 184 8.63 -12.12 5.01
CA ARG A 184 7.60 -12.68 4.12
C ARG A 184 7.44 -11.93 2.79
N LEU A 185 7.89 -10.68 2.70
CA LEU A 185 7.79 -9.84 1.49
C LEU A 185 8.92 -10.07 0.49
N VAL A 186 10.04 -10.63 0.95
CA VAL A 186 11.29 -10.77 0.19
C VAL A 186 11.55 -12.20 -0.32
N VAL A 187 10.55 -13.09 -0.21
CA VAL A 187 10.61 -14.52 -0.59
C VAL A 187 10.05 -14.76 -1.99
#